data_AF-A0A5B8AZM8-F1
#
_entry.id   AF-A0A5B8AZM8-F1
#
_cell.length_a   1.000
_cell.length_b   1.000
_cell.length_c   1.000
_cell.angle_alpha   90.00
_cell.angle_beta   90.00
_cell.angle_gamma   90.00
#
_symmetry.space_group_name_H-M   'P 1'
#
loop_
_entity.id
_entity.type
_entity.pdbx_description
1 polymer ?
#
loop_
_entity_poly.entity_id
_entity_poly.type
_entity_poly.pdbx_seq_one_letter_code
_entity_poly.pdbx_strand_id
1 'polypeptide(L)'
;MKRASIAALVCLLAPSTAFAGPASNAVKFFYTPDVRFEPDPKYRDRFTEPVTKLFELNDEAVRKNPDVIACIDFDPGLDAQDFDQKTVSKTLKLVEALDGDTGTVTATLTLFPADAGMEGAAREMVWSVKKVDGKWKIADIASRTNGWTLSQLQCMTGQSLE
;
A
#
# COMPACT_ATOMS: atom_id res chain seq x y z
N MET A 1 37.26 -37.72 43.52
CA MET A 1 36.10 -37.52 42.62
C MET A 1 35.67 -36.06 42.73
N LYS A 2 36.03 -35.20 41.78
CA LYS A 2 35.67 -33.77 41.78
C LYS A 2 34.37 -33.59 40.99
N ARG A 3 33.28 -33.27 41.69
CA ARG A 3 31.98 -32.93 41.08
C ARG A 3 32.04 -31.47 40.63
N ALA A 4 32.13 -31.25 39.32
CA ALA A 4 31.99 -29.92 38.73
C ALA A 4 30.50 -29.67 38.47
N SER A 5 29.91 -28.74 39.23
CA SER A 5 28.54 -28.28 39.02
C SER A 5 28.51 -27.30 37.86
N ILE A 6 27.81 -27.64 36.78
CA ILE A 6 27.57 -26.75 35.63
C ILE A 6 26.38 -25.86 36.01
N ALA A 7 26.62 -24.56 36.18
CA ALA A 7 25.55 -23.57 36.33
C ALA A 7 25.03 -23.21 34.92
N ALA A 8 23.79 -23.56 34.63
CA ALA A 8 23.12 -23.19 33.39
C ALA A 8 22.67 -21.72 33.47
N LEU A 9 23.29 -20.86 32.66
CA LEU A 9 22.91 -19.46 32.50
C LEU A 9 21.71 -19.38 31.54
N VAL A 10 20.51 -19.15 32.07
CA VAL A 10 19.31 -18.91 31.27
C VAL A 10 19.32 -17.46 30.81
N CYS A 11 19.69 -17.21 29.55
CA CYS A 11 19.52 -15.91 28.90
C CYS A 11 18.03 -15.67 28.64
N LEU A 12 17.40 -14.82 29.44
CA LEU A 12 16.08 -14.25 29.16
C LEU A 12 16.21 -13.30 27.95
N LEU A 13 15.97 -13.82 26.75
CA LEU A 13 15.77 -13.01 25.55
C LEU A 13 14.40 -12.33 25.69
N ALA A 14 14.38 -11.11 26.20
CA ALA A 14 13.19 -10.27 26.11
C ALA A 14 12.90 -10.00 24.62
N PRO A 15 11.69 -10.28 24.11
CA PRO A 15 11.36 -9.97 22.73
C PRO A 15 11.49 -8.46 22.54
N SER A 16 12.43 -8.06 21.69
CA SER A 16 12.53 -6.68 21.25
C SER A 16 11.27 -6.41 20.45
N THR A 17 10.33 -5.66 21.03
CA THR A 17 9.20 -5.11 20.29
C THR A 17 9.79 -4.18 19.24
N ALA A 18 9.98 -4.68 18.02
CA ALA A 18 10.39 -3.86 16.90
C ALA A 18 9.31 -2.79 16.73
N PHE A 19 9.65 -1.55 17.09
CA PHE A 19 8.74 -0.44 16.96
C PHE A 19 8.52 -0.24 15.46
N ALA A 20 7.35 -0.62 14.94
CA ALA A 20 6.91 -0.10 13.66
C ALA A 20 7.04 1.41 13.74
N GLY A 21 7.82 2.02 12.86
CA GLY A 21 7.84 3.46 12.73
C GLY A 21 6.43 4.02 12.44
N PRO A 22 6.32 5.33 12.18
CA PRO A 22 5.05 5.95 11.82
C PRO A 22 4.32 5.19 10.70
N ALA A 23 2.99 5.13 10.73
CA ALA A 23 2.20 4.42 9.72
C ALA A 23 2.41 5.03 8.32
N SER A 24 2.65 6.34 8.27
CA SER A 24 3.01 7.08 7.07
C SER A 24 4.28 6.56 6.39
N ASN A 25 5.19 5.86 7.07
CA ASN A 25 6.33 5.23 6.40
C ASN A 25 5.89 4.08 5.49
N ALA A 26 4.84 3.33 5.87
CA ALA A 26 4.29 2.27 5.02
C ALA A 26 3.69 2.84 3.73
N VAL A 27 3.07 4.02 3.82
CA VAL A 27 2.45 4.72 2.69
C VAL A 27 3.47 5.49 1.86
N LYS A 28 4.39 6.22 2.49
CA LYS A 28 5.48 6.96 1.84
C LYS A 28 6.34 6.07 0.95
N PHE A 29 6.47 4.80 1.31
CA PHE A 29 7.12 3.79 0.50
C PHE A 29 6.52 3.71 -0.92
N PHE A 30 5.24 3.93 -1.13
CA PHE A 30 4.66 3.86 -2.48
C PHE A 30 4.87 5.13 -3.31
N TYR A 31 5.33 6.22 -2.70
CA TYR A 31 5.52 7.49 -3.40
C TYR A 31 6.99 7.90 -3.62
N THR A 32 7.92 7.46 -2.74
CA THR A 32 9.29 8.00 -2.73
C THR A 32 10.37 6.91 -2.50
N PRO A 33 11.58 7.05 -3.05
CA PRO A 33 12.04 8.11 -3.97
C PRO A 33 11.37 8.06 -5.35
N ASP A 34 10.86 6.89 -5.73
CA ASP A 34 10.09 6.66 -6.94
C ASP A 34 8.75 6.04 -6.55
N VAL A 35 7.70 6.37 -7.32
CA VAL A 35 6.40 5.75 -7.20
C VAL A 35 6.52 4.26 -7.51
N ARG A 36 5.80 3.46 -6.72
CA ARG A 36 5.82 2.01 -6.84
C ARG A 36 4.39 1.53 -7.03
N PHE A 37 4.16 0.81 -8.12
CA PHE A 37 2.86 0.25 -8.44
C PHE A 37 2.41 -0.75 -7.36
N GLU A 38 1.36 -0.41 -6.62
CA GLU A 38 0.85 -1.18 -5.48
C GLU A 38 0.46 -2.62 -5.85
N PRO A 39 -0.17 -2.88 -7.01
CA PRO A 39 -0.51 -4.23 -7.43
C PRO A 39 0.70 -5.08 -7.87
N ASP A 40 1.94 -4.61 -7.84
CA ASP A 40 3.09 -5.46 -8.18
C ASP A 40 3.23 -6.63 -7.16
N PRO A 41 3.36 -7.90 -7.63
CA PRO A 41 3.49 -9.07 -6.75
C PRO A 41 4.59 -8.97 -5.69
N LYS A 42 5.67 -8.22 -5.93
CA LYS A 42 6.76 -8.08 -4.95
C LYS A 42 6.36 -7.32 -3.68
N TYR A 43 5.23 -6.59 -3.70
CA TYR A 43 4.76 -5.77 -2.58
C TYR A 43 3.60 -6.40 -1.80
N ARG A 44 3.18 -7.63 -2.14
CA ARG A 44 2.02 -8.31 -1.52
C ARG A 44 2.12 -8.38 0.01
N ASP A 45 3.32 -8.53 0.55
CA ASP A 45 3.55 -8.61 2.00
C ASP A 45 3.23 -7.30 2.76
N ARG A 46 3.15 -6.17 2.04
CA ARG A 46 2.79 -4.85 2.58
C ARG A 46 1.30 -4.64 2.72
N PHE A 47 0.48 -5.50 2.13
CA PHE A 47 -0.97 -5.40 2.15
C PHE A 47 -1.61 -6.47 3.04
N THR A 48 -2.89 -6.28 3.35
CA THR A 48 -3.76 -7.31 3.93
C THR A 48 -4.95 -7.57 3.01
N GLU A 49 -5.70 -8.62 3.31
CA GLU A 49 -7.05 -8.76 2.74
C GLU A 49 -7.94 -7.57 3.14
N PRO A 50 -8.90 -7.17 2.29
CA PRO A 50 -9.28 -7.80 1.01
C PRO A 50 -8.40 -7.44 -0.20
N VAL A 51 -7.51 -6.46 -0.09
CA VAL A 51 -6.73 -5.94 -1.24
C VAL A 51 -5.83 -7.00 -1.89
N THR A 52 -5.15 -7.84 -1.09
CA THR A 52 -4.31 -8.91 -1.66
C THR A 52 -5.08 -9.87 -2.57
N LYS A 53 -6.33 -10.20 -2.19
CA LYS A 53 -7.21 -11.05 -3.00
C LYS A 53 -7.65 -10.36 -4.29
N LEU A 54 -7.92 -9.06 -4.26
CA LEU A 54 -8.21 -8.29 -5.48
C LEU A 54 -7.02 -8.35 -6.45
N PHE A 55 -5.81 -8.15 -5.94
CA PHE A 55 -4.62 -8.22 -6.78
C PHE A 55 -4.41 -9.61 -7.39
N GLU A 56 -4.67 -10.68 -6.65
CA GLU A 56 -4.63 -12.04 -7.18
C GLU A 56 -5.64 -12.26 -8.31
N LEU A 57 -6.86 -11.72 -8.18
CA LEU A 57 -7.88 -11.78 -9.23
C LEU A 57 -7.47 -10.98 -10.48
N ASN A 58 -6.85 -9.80 -10.27
CA ASN A 58 -6.29 -8.99 -11.36
C ASN A 58 -5.19 -9.77 -12.12
N ASP A 59 -4.24 -10.34 -11.39
CA ASP A 59 -3.15 -11.13 -11.97
C ASP A 59 -3.69 -12.35 -12.73
N GLU A 60 -4.70 -13.02 -12.18
CA GLU A 60 -5.34 -14.16 -12.82
C GLU A 60 -6.08 -13.78 -14.11
N ALA A 61 -6.78 -12.65 -14.12
CA ALA A 61 -7.49 -12.15 -15.30
C ALA A 61 -6.51 -11.89 -16.46
N VAL A 62 -5.43 -11.15 -16.20
CA VAL A 62 -4.38 -10.85 -17.19
C VAL A 62 -3.69 -12.13 -17.68
N ARG A 63 -3.38 -13.06 -16.77
CA ARG A 63 -2.75 -14.34 -17.13
C ARG A 63 -3.65 -15.21 -18.01
N LYS A 64 -4.97 -15.24 -17.75
CA LYS A 64 -5.93 -16.06 -18.52
C LYS A 64 -6.24 -15.48 -19.89
N ASN A 65 -6.30 -14.16 -19.99
CA ASN A 65 -6.59 -13.47 -21.24
C ASN A 65 -5.70 -12.21 -21.34
N PRO A 66 -4.52 -12.30 -21.96
CA PRO A 66 -3.60 -11.16 -22.07
C PRO A 66 -4.19 -9.94 -22.79
N ASP A 67 -5.24 -10.11 -23.60
CA ASP A 67 -5.91 -9.04 -24.32
C ASP A 67 -7.01 -8.36 -23.48
N VAL A 68 -7.30 -8.84 -22.26
CA VAL A 68 -8.26 -8.21 -21.36
C VAL A 68 -7.64 -6.98 -20.70
N ILE A 69 -8.44 -5.92 -20.57
CA ILE A 69 -8.06 -4.79 -19.72
C ILE A 69 -8.09 -5.28 -18.27
N ALA A 70 -6.96 -5.15 -17.60
CA ALA A 70 -6.83 -5.41 -16.17
C ALA A 70 -7.87 -4.60 -15.39
N CYS A 71 -8.47 -5.17 -14.35
CA CYS A 71 -9.38 -4.41 -13.48
C CYS A 71 -8.67 -3.28 -12.73
N ILE A 72 -7.35 -3.39 -12.59
CA ILE A 72 -6.49 -2.31 -12.12
C ILE A 72 -5.58 -1.90 -13.28
N ASP A 73 -6.04 -0.91 -14.04
CA ASP A 73 -5.36 -0.32 -15.21
C ASP A 73 -4.77 1.08 -14.94
N PHE A 74 -4.70 1.47 -13.67
CA PHE A 74 -4.16 2.74 -13.17
C PHE A 74 -3.37 2.49 -11.89
N ASP A 75 -2.53 3.44 -11.46
CA ASP A 75 -1.80 3.41 -10.20
C ASP A 75 -2.76 3.77 -9.04
N PRO A 76 -3.12 2.82 -8.14
CA PRO A 76 -4.08 3.11 -7.09
C PRO A 76 -3.67 4.20 -6.13
N GLY A 77 -2.38 4.33 -5.82
CA GLY A 77 -1.88 5.37 -4.92
C GLY A 77 -1.90 6.77 -5.52
N LEU A 78 -1.96 6.88 -6.85
CA LEU A 78 -2.03 8.15 -7.56
C LEU A 78 -3.40 8.46 -8.15
N ASP A 79 -4.27 7.46 -8.32
CA ASP A 79 -5.55 7.60 -9.02
C ASP A 79 -5.33 8.24 -10.42
N ALA A 80 -4.37 7.67 -11.15
CA ALA A 80 -3.93 8.10 -12.47
C ALA A 80 -3.09 7.03 -13.17
N GLN A 81 -2.93 7.17 -14.50
CA GLN A 81 -2.01 6.35 -15.30
C GLN A 81 -0.67 7.05 -15.58
N ASP A 82 -0.62 8.37 -15.40
CA ASP A 82 0.57 9.18 -15.71
C ASP A 82 0.74 10.30 -14.67
N PHE A 83 2.00 10.68 -14.42
CA PHE A 83 2.40 11.67 -13.42
C PHE A 83 3.85 12.13 -13.64
N ASP A 84 4.19 13.31 -13.10
CA ASP A 84 5.57 13.76 -12.95
C ASP A 84 6.11 13.40 -11.56
N GLN A 85 7.08 12.47 -11.52
CA GLN A 85 7.68 12.00 -10.27
C GLN A 85 8.20 13.13 -9.38
N LYS A 86 8.81 14.16 -9.97
CA LYS A 86 9.37 15.28 -9.20
C LYS A 86 8.27 16.08 -8.52
N THR A 87 7.16 16.32 -9.21
CA THR A 87 5.99 17.02 -8.68
C THR A 87 5.35 16.20 -7.57
N VAL A 88 5.11 14.91 -7.79
CA VAL A 88 4.57 14.01 -6.75
C VAL A 88 5.46 14.07 -5.50
N SER A 89 6.76 13.82 -5.64
CA SER A 89 7.71 13.84 -4.53
C SER A 89 7.78 15.19 -3.80
N LYS A 90 7.67 16.31 -4.52
CA LYS A 90 7.74 17.67 -3.97
C LYS A 90 6.45 18.07 -3.24
N THR A 91 5.30 17.61 -3.72
CA THR A 91 3.98 18.05 -3.25
C THR A 91 3.35 17.12 -2.23
N LEU A 92 3.83 15.87 -2.14
CA LEU A 92 3.34 14.87 -1.21
C LEU A 92 3.34 15.37 0.23
N LYS A 93 2.17 15.36 0.85
CA LYS A 93 1.99 15.51 2.30
C LYS A 93 1.23 14.31 2.82
N LEU A 94 1.68 13.79 3.96
CA LEU A 94 1.05 12.66 4.63
C LEU A 94 0.55 13.10 6.01
N VAL A 95 -0.69 12.76 6.33
CA VAL A 95 -1.32 13.03 7.63
C VAL A 95 -1.87 11.72 8.18
N GLU A 96 -1.48 11.36 9.40
CA GLU A 96 -1.96 10.16 10.08
C GLU A 96 -3.15 10.47 10.99
N ALA A 97 -4.14 9.58 11.00
CA ALA A 97 -5.20 9.52 12.00
C ALA A 97 -5.31 8.07 12.47
N LEU A 98 -4.71 7.76 13.62
CA LEU A 98 -4.59 6.40 14.15
C LEU A 98 -5.46 6.19 15.38
N ASP A 99 -6.01 4.98 15.48
CA ASP A 99 -6.70 4.44 16.66
C ASP A 99 -6.12 3.06 16.97
N GLY A 100 -5.22 3.02 17.95
CA GLY A 100 -4.49 1.81 18.36
C GLY A 100 -3.68 1.19 17.23
N ASP A 101 -4.11 0.00 16.78
CA ASP A 101 -3.46 -0.80 15.74
C ASP A 101 -4.11 -0.63 14.36
N THR A 102 -4.98 0.36 14.19
CA THR A 102 -5.62 0.69 12.91
C THR A 102 -5.66 2.20 12.69
N GLY A 103 -5.99 2.62 11.48
CA GLY A 103 -6.24 4.03 11.19
C GLY A 103 -6.13 4.33 9.71
N THR A 104 -5.88 5.60 9.41
CA THR A 104 -5.68 6.06 8.04
C THR A 104 -4.45 6.94 7.93
N VAL A 105 -3.83 6.93 6.75
CA VAL A 105 -2.86 7.94 6.31
C VAL A 105 -3.44 8.60 5.07
N THR A 106 -3.70 9.90 5.16
CA THR A 106 -4.14 10.69 4.01
C THR A 106 -2.93 11.25 3.28
N ALA A 107 -2.80 10.92 2.00
CA ALA A 107 -1.82 11.50 1.08
C ALA A 107 -2.47 12.59 0.24
N THR A 108 -1.97 13.82 0.32
CA THR A 108 -2.33 14.90 -0.60
C THR A 108 -1.15 15.24 -1.48
N LEU A 109 -1.35 15.28 -2.79
CA LEU A 109 -0.30 15.54 -3.79
C LEU A 109 -0.87 16.18 -5.05
N THR A 110 0.01 16.61 -5.95
CA THR A 110 -0.34 17.00 -7.31
C THR A 110 0.46 16.14 -8.29
N LEU A 111 -0.20 15.65 -9.34
CA LEU A 111 0.41 14.77 -10.35
C LEU A 111 1.37 15.51 -11.30
N PHE A 112 1.06 16.75 -11.64
CA PHE A 112 1.82 17.56 -12.60
C PHE A 112 2.11 18.97 -12.08
N PRO A 113 3.16 19.64 -12.58
CA PRO A 113 3.42 21.04 -12.29
C PRO A 113 2.22 21.94 -12.61
N ALA A 114 2.04 23.01 -11.85
CA ALA A 114 0.91 23.93 -12.04
C ALA A 114 0.92 24.63 -13.41
N ASP A 115 2.11 24.83 -14.01
CA ASP A 115 2.31 25.42 -15.33
C ASP A 115 2.07 24.44 -16.49
N ALA A 116 1.81 23.16 -16.20
CA ALA A 116 1.40 22.19 -17.22
C ALA A 116 -0.04 22.42 -17.73
N GLY A 117 -0.82 23.29 -17.09
CA GLY A 117 -2.19 23.60 -17.50
C GLY A 117 -3.18 22.44 -17.34
N MET A 118 -2.82 21.42 -16.56
CA MET A 118 -3.62 20.22 -16.35
C MET A 118 -4.64 20.47 -15.22
N GLU A 119 -5.92 20.64 -15.59
CA GLU A 119 -7.00 20.66 -14.61
C GLU A 119 -7.14 19.30 -13.92
N GLY A 120 -7.58 19.31 -12.66
CA GLY A 120 -7.83 18.07 -11.93
C GLY A 120 -6.58 17.25 -11.60
N ALA A 121 -5.39 17.85 -11.54
CA ALA A 121 -4.14 17.15 -11.18
C ALA A 121 -3.94 16.94 -9.66
N ALA A 122 -4.73 17.59 -8.82
CA ALA A 122 -4.67 17.40 -7.37
C ALA A 122 -5.27 16.04 -6.97
N ARG A 123 -4.68 15.39 -5.96
CA ARG A 123 -5.11 14.10 -5.44
C ARG A 123 -5.18 14.13 -3.92
N GLU A 124 -6.25 13.54 -3.39
CA GLU A 124 -6.39 13.21 -1.98
C GLU A 124 -6.74 11.72 -1.86
N MET A 125 -5.74 10.96 -1.41
CA MET A 125 -5.78 9.51 -1.32
C MET A 125 -5.77 9.10 0.14
N VAL A 126 -6.69 8.22 0.53
CA VAL A 126 -6.81 7.72 1.89
C VAL A 126 -6.33 6.27 1.92
N TRP A 127 -5.27 6.04 2.68
CA TRP A 127 -4.71 4.71 2.88
C TRP A 127 -5.17 4.19 4.23
N SER A 128 -5.99 3.15 4.23
CA SER A 128 -6.34 2.44 5.45
C SER A 128 -5.14 1.59 5.87
N VAL A 129 -4.75 1.67 7.15
CA VAL A 129 -3.57 0.98 7.68
C VAL A 129 -3.94 0.12 8.89
N LYS A 130 -3.24 -1.00 9.04
CA LYS A 130 -3.38 -1.91 10.17
C LYS A 130 -2.02 -2.45 10.62
N LYS A 131 -1.82 -2.59 11.92
CA LYS A 131 -0.64 -3.22 12.50
C LYS A 131 -0.84 -4.73 12.54
N VAL A 132 0.11 -5.47 11.95
CA VAL A 132 0.16 -6.93 11.94
C VAL A 132 1.58 -7.33 12.35
N ASP A 133 1.72 -8.13 13.42
CA ASP A 133 3.00 -8.55 13.98
C ASP A 133 3.97 -7.38 14.23
N GLY A 134 3.42 -6.27 14.74
CA GLY A 134 4.19 -5.06 15.03
C GLY A 134 4.62 -4.27 13.79
N LYS A 135 4.09 -4.56 12.59
CA LYS A 135 4.37 -3.84 11.33
C LYS A 135 3.10 -3.20 10.77
N TRP A 136 3.18 -1.95 10.32
CA TRP A 136 2.09 -1.32 9.57
C TRP A 136 1.99 -1.93 8.18
N LYS A 137 0.79 -2.38 7.82
CA LYS A 137 0.39 -2.85 6.50
C LYS A 137 -0.77 -2.01 5.97
N ILE A 138 -0.92 -1.97 4.66
CA ILE A 138 -2.02 -1.31 3.98
C ILE A 138 -3.21 -2.26 3.91
N ALA A 139 -4.33 -1.83 4.48
CA ALA A 139 -5.59 -2.58 4.46
C ALA A 139 -6.45 -2.23 3.25
N ASP A 140 -6.42 -0.97 2.81
CA ASP A 140 -7.17 -0.49 1.65
C ASP A 140 -6.63 0.86 1.14
N ILE A 141 -7.01 1.23 -0.08
CA ILE A 141 -6.71 2.54 -0.69
C ILE A 141 -8.01 3.11 -1.25
N ALA A 142 -8.31 4.36 -0.96
CA ALA A 142 -9.47 5.05 -1.51
C ALA A 142 -9.09 6.42 -2.09
N SER A 143 -9.65 6.75 -3.25
CA SER A 143 -9.59 8.11 -3.77
C SER A 143 -10.75 8.92 -3.19
N ARG A 144 -10.43 9.94 -2.39
CA ARG A 144 -11.44 10.93 -2.02
C ARG A 144 -11.76 11.84 -3.20
N THR A 145 -10.77 12.09 -4.07
CA THR A 145 -10.92 12.93 -5.26
C THR A 145 -11.98 12.38 -6.22
N ASN A 146 -11.94 11.09 -6.52
CA ASN A 146 -12.80 10.44 -7.52
C ASN A 146 -13.80 9.44 -6.94
N GLY A 147 -13.84 9.25 -5.61
CA GLY A 147 -14.91 8.54 -4.92
C GLY A 147 -14.92 7.02 -5.11
N TRP A 148 -13.75 6.38 -5.23
CA TRP A 148 -13.62 4.92 -5.32
C TRP A 148 -12.77 4.35 -4.18
N THR A 149 -12.94 3.05 -3.91
CA THR A 149 -12.13 2.28 -2.94
C THR A 149 -11.61 1.01 -3.62
N LEU A 150 -10.33 0.71 -3.46
CA LEU A 150 -9.62 -0.34 -4.19
C LEU A 150 -10.29 -1.70 -3.99
N SER A 151 -10.55 -2.07 -2.74
CA SER A 151 -11.21 -3.35 -2.43
C SER A 151 -12.62 -3.53 -3.00
N GLN A 152 -13.25 -2.44 -3.45
CA GLN A 152 -14.59 -2.47 -4.06
C GLN A 152 -14.55 -2.59 -5.59
N LEU A 153 -13.36 -2.50 -6.20
CA LEU A 153 -13.21 -2.76 -7.62
C LEU A 153 -13.58 -4.22 -7.93
N GLN A 154 -14.27 -4.43 -9.05
CA GLN A 154 -14.70 -5.75 -9.48
C GLN A 154 -13.77 -6.27 -10.56
N CYS A 155 -12.96 -7.26 -10.21
CA CYS A 155 -12.16 -8.00 -11.18
C CYS A 155 -12.95 -9.18 -11.71
N MET A 156 -13.36 -9.13 -12.98
CA MET A 156 -13.95 -10.30 -13.64
C MET A 156 -12.84 -11.26 -14.04
N THR A 157 -12.86 -12.48 -13.52
CA THR A 157 -11.90 -13.55 -13.89
C THR A 157 -12.28 -14.21 -15.21
N GLY A 158 -12.52 -13.42 -16.26
CA GLY A 158 -12.68 -13.89 -17.64
C GLY A 158 -13.79 -14.92 -17.90
N GLN A 159 -14.77 -15.07 -17.00
CA GLN A 159 -15.81 -16.11 -17.08
C GLN A 159 -17.23 -15.58 -17.36
N SER A 160 -17.37 -14.34 -17.84
CA SER A 160 -18.69 -13.75 -18.12
C SER A 160 -18.75 -13.06 -19.48
N LEU A 161 -18.30 -13.75 -20.52
CA LEU A 161 -18.72 -13.48 -21.89
C LEU A 161 -19.28 -14.80 -22.46
N GLU A 162 -20.44 -15.20 -21.96
CA GLU A 162 -21.37 -16.09 -22.68
C GLU A 162 -22.50 -15.24 -23.27
#